data_AF-A0A2H0P6Q3-F1
#
_entry.id   AF-A0A2H0P6Q3-F1
#
_cell.length_a   1.000
_cell.length_b   1.000
_cell.length_c   1.000
_cell.angle_alpha   90.00
_cell.angle_beta   90.00
_cell.angle_gamma   90.00
#
_symmetry.space_group_name_H-M   'P 1'
#
loop_
_entity.id
_entity.type
_entity.pdbx_description
1 polymer ?
#
loop_
_entity_poly.entity_id
_entity_poly.type
_entity_poly.pdbx_seq_one_letter_code
_entity_poly.pdbx_strand_id
1 'polypeptide(L)'
;MKLKNNLKTIRLTSQEQKKISQFLYEHPYIKEFSTLVRAAMWNFIQGASENALQSSTPSFLWEYDLTQGEIVEILHGPQKKRLWLVAKIMEHGKWDEIWEYLDIDIIRKDLPSLRLLPKTKKIWEEAISLWRY
;
A
#
# COMPACT_ATOMS: atom_id res chain seq x y z
N MET A 1 -8.13 -32.19 21.70
CA MET A 1 -8.04 -30.72 21.53
C MET A 1 -9.32 -30.24 20.86
N LYS A 2 -10.20 -29.49 21.54
CA LYS A 2 -11.45 -28.97 20.94
C LYS A 2 -11.12 -27.68 20.18
N LEU A 3 -11.16 -27.72 18.85
CA LEU A 3 -11.11 -26.52 18.01
C LEU A 3 -12.34 -25.65 18.32
N LYS A 4 -12.13 -24.46 18.89
CA LYS A 4 -13.20 -23.47 19.06
C LYS A 4 -13.57 -22.92 17.68
N ASN A 5 -14.75 -23.27 17.18
CA ASN A 5 -15.28 -22.70 15.94
C ASN A 5 -15.68 -21.24 16.18
N ASN A 6 -14.81 -20.31 15.80
CA ASN A 6 -15.14 -18.89 15.69
C ASN A 6 -15.90 -18.66 14.38
N LEU A 7 -17.22 -18.85 14.40
CA LEU A 7 -18.09 -18.56 13.27
C LEU A 7 -18.22 -17.04 13.12
N LYS A 8 -17.83 -16.51 11.95
CA LYS A 8 -18.12 -15.12 11.57
C LYS A 8 -19.32 -15.11 10.64
N THR A 9 -20.35 -14.38 11.02
CA THR A 9 -21.56 -14.19 10.20
C THR A 9 -21.43 -12.89 9.41
N ILE A 10 -21.70 -12.95 8.11
CA ILE A 10 -21.71 -11.79 7.21
C ILE A 10 -23.13 -11.60 6.71
N ARG A 11 -23.62 -10.36 6.72
CA ARG A 11 -24.90 -10.01 6.09
C ARG A 11 -24.66 -9.67 4.64
N LEU A 12 -25.38 -10.33 3.74
CA LEU A 12 -25.35 -10.07 2.31
C LEU A 12 -26.55 -9.21 1.92
N THR A 13 -26.34 -8.30 0.98
CA THR A 13 -27.43 -7.59 0.32
C THR A 13 -28.19 -8.54 -0.62
N SER A 14 -29.43 -8.18 -0.97
CA SER A 14 -30.24 -8.97 -1.90
C SER A 14 -29.60 -9.12 -3.28
N GLN A 15 -28.84 -8.11 -3.73
CA GLN A 15 -28.12 -8.16 -5.01
C GLN A 15 -26.94 -9.15 -4.96
N GLU A 16 -26.16 -9.13 -3.88
CA GLU A 16 -25.04 -10.07 -3.69
C GLU A 16 -25.55 -11.51 -3.56
N GLN A 17 -26.62 -11.72 -2.80
CA GLN A 17 -27.24 -13.03 -2.66
C GLN A 17 -27.67 -13.59 -4.02
N LYS A 18 -28.29 -12.77 -4.88
CA LYS A 18 -28.69 -13.20 -6.22
C LYS A 18 -27.49 -13.60 -7.09
N LYS A 19 -26.42 -12.81 -7.07
CA LYS A 19 -25.18 -13.12 -7.81
C LYS A 19 -24.53 -14.42 -7.32
N ILE A 20 -24.45 -14.61 -6.01
CA ILE A 20 -23.89 -15.82 -5.40
C ILE A 20 -24.75 -17.05 -5.74
N SER A 21 -26.07 -16.94 -5.64
CA SER A 21 -26.98 -18.04 -6.01
C SER A 21 -26.86 -18.41 -7.47
N GLN A 22 -26.74 -17.43 -8.37
CA GLN A 22 -26.50 -17.69 -9.79
C GLN A 22 -25.16 -18.41 -10.01
N PHE A 23 -24.10 -17.93 -9.37
CA PHE A 23 -22.78 -18.56 -9.48
C PHE A 23 -22.77 -20.01 -8.99
N LEU A 24 -23.42 -20.31 -7.86
CA LEU A 24 -23.51 -21.69 -7.35
C LEU A 24 -24.33 -22.60 -8.27
N TYR A 25 -25.33 -22.05 -8.97
CA TYR A 25 -26.08 -22.79 -9.98
C TYR A 25 -25.22 -23.14 -11.20
N GLU A 26 -24.38 -22.21 -11.66
CA GLU A 26 -23.45 -22.41 -12.79
C GLU A 26 -22.29 -23.35 -12.44
N HIS A 27 -21.93 -23.47 -11.16
CA HIS A 27 -20.80 -24.26 -10.68
C HIS A 27 -21.21 -25.35 -9.67
N PRO A 28 -21.88 -26.44 -10.13
CA PRO A 28 -22.47 -27.47 -9.26
C PRO A 28 -21.46 -28.28 -8.43
N TYR A 29 -20.17 -28.18 -8.73
CA TYR A 29 -19.10 -28.77 -7.92
C TYR A 29 -18.87 -28.02 -6.60
N ILE A 30 -19.34 -26.77 -6.50
CA ILE A 30 -19.30 -25.97 -5.27
C ILE A 30 -20.66 -26.11 -4.57
N LYS A 31 -20.75 -27.08 -3.67
CA LYS A 31 -22.01 -27.44 -3.01
C LYS A 31 -22.50 -26.38 -2.01
N GLU A 32 -21.58 -25.62 -1.44
CA GLU A 32 -21.88 -24.65 -0.39
C GLU A 32 -21.18 -23.32 -0.61
N PHE A 33 -21.86 -22.24 -0.25
CA PHE A 33 -21.26 -20.91 -0.15
C PHE A 33 -20.03 -20.90 0.78
N SER A 34 -20.06 -21.69 1.86
CA SER A 34 -18.96 -21.82 2.80
C SER A 34 -17.67 -22.31 2.11
N THR A 35 -17.79 -23.25 1.17
CA THR A 35 -16.68 -23.78 0.37
C THR A 35 -16.13 -22.74 -0.59
N LEU A 36 -17.03 -22.00 -1.27
CA LEU A 36 -16.65 -20.89 -2.14
C LEU A 36 -15.86 -19.82 -1.38
N VAL A 37 -16.38 -19.39 -0.23
CA VAL A 37 -15.75 -18.37 0.61
C VAL A 37 -14.39 -18.84 1.09
N ARG A 38 -14.26 -20.10 1.55
CA ARG A 38 -12.96 -20.64 1.98
C ARG A 38 -11.94 -20.66 0.85
N ALA A 39 -12.32 -21.09 -0.35
CA ALA A 39 -11.43 -21.12 -1.50
C ALA A 39 -11.02 -19.70 -1.95
N ALA A 40 -12.00 -18.78 -2.02
CA ALA A 40 -11.74 -17.38 -2.35
C ALA A 40 -10.87 -16.69 -1.30
N MET A 41 -11.13 -16.93 -0.01
CA MET A 41 -10.29 -16.45 1.09
C MET A 41 -8.90 -17.03 1.04
N TRP A 42 -8.73 -18.31 0.68
CA TRP A 42 -7.41 -18.92 0.56
C TRP A 42 -6.61 -18.26 -0.56
N ASN A 43 -7.20 -18.05 -1.73
CA ASN A 43 -6.56 -17.31 -2.84
C ASN A 43 -6.28 -15.85 -2.46
N PHE A 44 -7.21 -15.21 -1.75
CA PHE A 44 -7.00 -13.86 -1.22
C PHE A 44 -5.87 -13.81 -0.21
N ILE A 45 -5.77 -14.77 0.72
CA ILE A 45 -4.69 -14.85 1.70
C ILE A 45 -3.38 -15.18 1.00
N GLN A 46 -3.35 -16.03 -0.02
CA GLN A 46 -2.14 -16.30 -0.78
C GLN A 46 -1.66 -15.04 -1.52
N GLY A 47 -2.54 -14.35 -2.25
CA GLY A 47 -2.19 -13.10 -2.92
C GLY A 47 -1.91 -11.94 -1.96
N ALA A 48 -2.60 -11.88 -0.81
CA ALA A 48 -2.31 -10.92 0.25
C ALA A 48 -1.03 -11.28 1.01
N SER A 49 -0.68 -12.56 1.14
CA SER A 49 0.58 -13.01 1.72
C SER A 49 1.74 -12.76 0.77
N GLU A 50 1.54 -12.88 -0.55
CA GLU A 50 2.54 -12.48 -1.54
C GLU A 50 2.78 -10.96 -1.50
N ASN A 51 1.72 -10.15 -1.37
CA ASN A 51 1.84 -8.70 -1.14
C ASN A 51 2.36 -8.35 0.27
N ALA A 52 2.03 -9.13 1.31
CA ALA A 52 2.50 -8.91 2.68
C ALA A 52 3.95 -9.36 2.87
N LEU A 53 4.45 -10.31 2.09
CA LEU A 53 5.88 -10.67 2.02
C LEU A 53 6.69 -9.66 1.19
N GLN A 54 6.02 -8.79 0.44
CA GLN A 54 6.59 -7.55 -0.10
C GLN A 54 6.50 -6.39 0.90
N SER A 55 6.35 -6.66 2.20
CA SER A 55 6.78 -5.73 3.25
C SER A 55 8.32 -5.65 3.30
N SER A 56 8.96 -5.48 2.14
CA SER A 56 10.34 -5.04 2.10
C SER A 56 10.33 -3.63 2.66
N THR A 57 10.87 -3.46 3.86
CA THR A 57 11.33 -2.17 4.36
C THR A 57 12.02 -1.48 3.19
N PRO A 58 11.55 -0.29 2.74
CA PRO A 58 12.10 0.33 1.55
C PRO A 58 13.60 0.47 1.70
N SER A 59 14.33 0.32 0.60
CA SER A 59 15.80 0.22 0.65
C SER A 59 16.46 1.43 1.32
N PHE A 60 15.77 2.58 1.34
CA PHE A 60 16.19 3.84 1.93
C PHE A 60 15.80 4.06 3.41
N LEU A 61 15.00 3.17 4.02
CA LEU A 61 14.54 3.25 5.42
C LEU A 61 14.96 2.05 6.28
N TRP A 62 15.97 1.30 5.85
CA TRP A 62 16.47 0.12 6.55
C TRP A 62 16.86 0.37 8.02
N GLU A 63 17.23 1.60 8.39
CA GLU A 63 17.58 1.97 9.77
C GLU A 63 16.36 2.16 10.70
N TYR A 64 15.15 2.31 10.14
CA TYR A 64 13.95 2.69 10.89
C TYR A 64 12.88 1.61 10.97
N ASP A 65 13.10 0.47 10.29
CA ASP A 65 12.18 -0.68 10.23
C ASP A 65 10.71 -0.29 10.00
N LEU A 66 10.49 0.66 9.07
CA LEU A 66 9.16 1.15 8.72
C LEU A 66 8.56 0.32 7.59
N THR A 67 7.31 -0.11 7.79
CA THR A 67 6.53 -0.79 6.75
C THR A 67 5.94 0.22 5.76
N GLN A 68 5.58 -0.24 4.56
CA GLN A 68 4.93 0.61 3.55
C GLN A 68 3.65 1.29 4.07
N GLY A 69 2.85 0.57 4.88
CA GLY A 69 1.63 1.12 5.48
C GLY A 69 1.93 2.30 6.41
N GLU A 70 2.93 2.18 7.27
CA GLU A 70 3.34 3.25 8.19
C GLU A 70 3.91 4.46 7.46
N ILE A 71 4.61 4.26 6.34
CA ILE A 71 5.10 5.34 5.49
C ILE A 71 3.92 6.14 4.93
N VAL A 72 2.91 5.46 4.39
CA VAL A 72 1.69 6.11 3.88
C VAL A 72 0.95 6.85 4.99
N GLU A 73 0.87 6.28 6.19
CA GLU A 73 0.27 6.95 7.35
C GLU A 73 1.03 8.22 7.76
N ILE A 74 2.37 8.17 7.78
CA ILE A 74 3.22 9.32 8.11
C ILE A 74 3.11 10.40 7.03
N LEU A 75 3.01 10.03 5.76
CA LEU A 75 2.83 10.97 4.64
C LEU A 75 1.50 11.73 4.73
N HIS A 76 0.42 11.08 5.18
CA HIS A 76 -0.87 11.73 5.44
C HIS A 76 -0.94 12.43 6.81
N GLY A 77 0.08 12.24 7.64
CA GLY A 77 0.13 12.73 9.01
C GLY A 77 0.59 14.19 9.17
N PRO A 78 1.04 14.55 10.37
CA PRO A 78 1.44 15.93 10.70
C PRO A 78 2.58 16.43 9.81
N GLN A 79 2.49 17.69 9.38
CA GLN A 79 3.42 18.32 8.42
C GLN A 79 4.91 18.11 8.78
N LYS A 80 5.28 18.18 10.08
CA LYS A 80 6.66 17.99 10.52
C LYS A 80 7.18 16.57 10.23
N LYS A 81 6.38 15.54 10.49
CA LYS A 81 6.75 14.14 10.25
C LYS A 81 6.73 13.82 8.76
N ARG A 82 5.75 14.35 8.02
CA ARG A 82 5.69 14.27 6.56
C ARG A 82 6.95 14.86 5.92
N LEU A 83 7.31 16.10 6.23
CA LEU A 83 8.48 16.76 5.63
C LEU A 83 9.79 16.03 5.94
N TRP A 84 9.93 15.47 7.13
CA TRP A 84 11.08 14.62 7.47
C TRP A 84 11.16 13.38 6.59
N LEU A 85 10.02 12.69 6.39
CA LEU A 85 9.96 11.48 5.58
C LEU A 85 10.17 11.77 4.08
N VAL A 86 9.56 12.85 3.57
CA VAL A 86 9.79 13.33 2.20
C VAL A 86 11.27 13.64 1.97
N ALA A 87 11.93 14.31 2.91
CA ALA A 87 13.37 14.56 2.82
C ALA A 87 14.17 13.26 2.75
N LYS A 88 13.84 12.27 3.58
CA LYS A 88 14.52 10.96 3.59
C LYS A 88 14.31 10.17 2.29
N ILE A 89 13.10 10.15 1.74
CA ILE A 89 12.80 9.54 0.45
C ILE A 89 13.64 10.21 -0.64
N MET A 90 13.72 11.54 -0.66
CA MET A 90 14.47 12.28 -1.68
C MET A 90 16.00 12.20 -1.55
N GLU A 91 16.52 11.94 -0.35
CA GLU A 91 17.97 11.84 -0.11
C GLU A 91 18.54 10.44 -0.34
N HIS A 92 17.77 9.41 0.00
CA HIS A 92 18.26 8.03 0.03
C HIS A 92 17.46 7.08 -0.87
N GLY A 93 16.26 7.48 -1.31
CA GLY A 93 15.41 6.68 -2.18
C GLY A 93 16.05 6.46 -3.55
N LYS A 94 15.91 5.23 -4.06
CA LYS A 94 16.20 4.96 -5.47
C LYS A 94 15.16 5.66 -6.33
N TRP A 95 15.56 6.01 -7.55
CA TRP A 95 14.69 6.73 -8.48
C TRP A 95 13.31 6.09 -8.62
N ASP A 96 13.25 4.79 -8.87
CA ASP A 96 11.98 4.07 -9.07
C ASP A 96 11.13 4.03 -7.79
N GLU A 97 11.77 3.85 -6.62
CA GLU A 97 11.10 3.80 -5.31
C GLU A 97 10.53 5.16 -4.89
N ILE A 98 11.11 6.28 -5.33
CA ILE A 98 10.63 7.62 -4.98
C ILE A 98 9.20 7.84 -5.51
N TRP A 99 8.93 7.38 -6.73
CA TRP A 99 7.64 7.55 -7.40
C TRP A 99 6.53 6.69 -6.82
N GLU A 100 6.85 5.66 -6.04
CA GLU A 100 5.86 4.86 -5.32
C GLU A 100 5.21 5.65 -4.18
N TYR A 101 5.90 6.68 -3.66
CA TYR A 101 5.47 7.43 -2.48
C TYR A 101 5.22 8.92 -2.73
N LEU A 102 5.94 9.52 -3.69
CA LEU A 102 5.92 10.95 -3.94
C LEU A 102 5.47 11.27 -5.35
N ASP A 103 4.51 12.19 -5.44
CA ASP A 103 4.11 12.81 -6.69
C ASP A 103 4.93 14.09 -6.95
N ILE A 104 5.12 14.44 -8.21
CA ILE A 104 5.86 15.62 -8.65
C ILE A 104 5.29 16.92 -8.04
N ASP A 105 3.98 16.98 -7.84
CA ASP A 105 3.31 18.12 -7.22
C ASP A 105 3.60 18.23 -5.73
N ILE A 106 3.69 17.08 -5.03
CA ILE A 106 4.09 17.01 -3.62
C ILE A 106 5.53 17.49 -3.49
N ILE A 107 6.43 16.98 -4.35
CA ILE A 107 7.83 17.38 -4.36
C ILE A 107 7.94 18.88 -4.61
N ARG A 108 7.29 19.42 -5.64
CA ARG A 108 7.31 20.86 -5.96
C ARG A 108 6.83 21.73 -4.80
N LYS A 109 5.77 21.29 -4.11
CA LYS A 109 5.19 22.02 -2.98
C LYS A 109 6.08 21.99 -1.74
N ASP A 110 6.62 20.82 -1.40
CA ASP A 110 7.33 20.62 -0.15
C ASP A 110 8.83 20.99 -0.27
N LEU A 111 9.46 20.88 -1.47
CA LEU A 111 10.88 21.15 -1.73
C LEU A 111 11.44 22.45 -1.10
N PRO A 112 10.74 23.61 -1.16
CA PRO A 112 11.24 24.84 -0.54
C PRO A 112 11.38 24.73 0.99
N SER A 113 10.54 23.88 1.61
CA SER A 113 10.46 23.69 3.06
C SER A 113 11.29 22.49 3.56
N LEU A 114 11.81 21.67 2.66
CA LEU A 114 12.63 20.50 3.02
C LEU A 114 14.02 20.94 3.45
N ARG A 115 14.52 20.30 4.52
CA ARG A 115 15.91 20.41 4.95
C ARG A 115 16.71 19.31 4.25
N LEU A 116 17.11 19.58 3.01
CA LEU A 116 17.94 18.68 2.20
C LEU A 116 19.40 19.13 2.20
N LEU A 117 20.33 18.20 1.95
CA LEU A 117 21.70 18.54 1.58
C LEU A 117 21.72 19.50 0.36
N PRO A 118 22.58 20.54 0.33
CA PRO A 118 22.59 21.54 -0.74
C PRO A 118 22.77 20.95 -2.15
N LYS A 119 23.60 19.91 -2.26
CA LYS A 119 23.84 19.20 -3.54
C LYS A 119 22.58 18.49 -4.03
N THR A 120 21.92 17.74 -3.15
CA THR A 120 20.69 17.01 -3.44
C THR A 120 19.57 17.97 -3.79
N LYS A 121 19.43 19.07 -3.04
CA LYS A 121 18.44 20.12 -3.33
C LYS A 121 18.61 20.68 -4.75
N LYS A 122 19.84 21.00 -5.14
CA LYS A 122 20.13 21.53 -6.48
C LYS A 122 19.77 20.54 -7.60
N ILE A 123 20.08 19.25 -7.42
CA ILE A 123 19.71 18.20 -8.37
C ILE A 123 18.19 18.12 -8.54
N TRP A 124 17.44 18.19 -7.44
CA TRP A 124 15.97 18.16 -7.49
C TRP A 124 15.37 19.44 -8.09
N GLU A 125 15.96 20.61 -7.81
CA GLU A 125 15.57 21.87 -8.46
C GLU A 125 15.77 21.81 -9.98
N GLU A 126 16.91 21.26 -10.43
CA GLU A 126 17.20 21.01 -11.84
C GLU A 126 16.22 19.99 -12.45
N ALA A 127 15.98 18.86 -11.78
CA ALA A 127 15.04 17.83 -12.25
C ALA A 127 13.60 18.36 -12.41
N ILE A 128 13.11 19.14 -11.44
CA ILE A 128 11.78 19.75 -11.52
C ILE A 128 11.71 20.80 -12.63
N SER A 129 12.82 21.50 -12.90
CA SER A 129 12.86 22.48 -14.01
C SER A 129 12.70 21.81 -15.38
N LEU A 130 13.20 20.58 -15.54
CA LEU A 130 13.06 19.80 -16.77
C LEU A 130 11.64 19.27 -16.99
N TRP A 131 10.94 18.93 -15.92
CA TRP A 131 9.54 18.47 -15.96
C TRP A 131 8.50 19.59 -16.05
N ARG A 132 8.95 20.84 -16.16
CA ARG A 132 8.07 22.01 -16.31
C ARG A 132 7.62 22.25 -17.76
N TYR A 133 8.05 21.39 -18.69
CA TYR A 133 7.69 21.36 -20.11
C TYR A 133 6.82 20.14 -20.42
#